data_AF-A0A848X0H4-F1
#
_entry.id   AF-A0A848X0H4-F1
#
_cell.length_a   1.000
_cell.length_b   1.000
_cell.length_c   1.000
_cell.angle_alpha   90.00
_cell.angle_beta   90.00
_cell.angle_gamma   90.00
#
_symmetry.space_group_name_H-M   'P 1'
#
loop_
_entity.id
_entity.type
_entity.pdbx_description
1 polymer ?
#
loop_
_entity_poly.entity_id
_entity_poly.type
_entity_poly.pdbx_seq_one_letter_code
_entity_poly.pdbx_strand_id
1 'polypeptide(L)'
;MKRIVFSTVLWVVAAVSTPAQDGDKRYAKDLEKLKAEYRVEVEEALDPVKKRYKHNLETLLKRSTFDNDLDTAVKVRQELKRLRNGNAGQPESPFVGQWEYKQSGNTYRRIVRDDGSVELWKNGKEWMKNERDLWWDGFTWIPAGDGKIEILNGKGEKYLLWTLSGKDEVTQREINRTGDVWKLKRASSAWK
;
A
#
# COMPACT_ATOMS: atom_id res chain seq x y z
N MET A 1 -63.83 18.37 44.27
CA MET A 1 -64.06 17.85 42.91
C MET A 1 -63.33 18.75 41.92
N LYS A 2 -62.22 18.31 41.31
CA LYS A 2 -61.43 19.09 40.34
C LYS A 2 -61.70 18.56 38.93
N ARG A 3 -62.22 19.41 38.05
CA ARG A 3 -62.45 19.10 36.63
C ARG A 3 -61.16 19.38 35.85
N ILE A 4 -60.73 18.40 35.07
CA ILE A 4 -59.58 18.50 34.15
C ILE A 4 -60.15 18.79 32.77
N VAL A 5 -59.73 19.91 32.16
CA VAL A 5 -60.11 20.33 30.81
C VAL A 5 -58.98 19.91 29.87
N PHE A 6 -59.28 19.05 28.89
CA PHE A 6 -58.34 18.65 27.85
C PHE A 6 -58.36 19.70 26.72
N SER A 7 -57.20 20.30 26.46
CA SER A 7 -56.98 21.25 25.37
C SER A 7 -56.35 20.51 24.18
N THR A 8 -57.06 20.48 23.07
CA THR A 8 -56.68 19.79 21.83
C THR A 8 -55.67 20.66 21.06
N VAL A 9 -54.41 20.25 21.03
CA VAL A 9 -53.36 20.88 20.22
C VAL A 9 -53.43 20.33 18.79
N LEU A 10 -53.77 21.20 17.85
CA LEU A 10 -53.82 20.95 16.41
C LEU A 10 -52.39 21.02 15.85
N TRP A 11 -51.85 19.91 15.36
CA TRP A 11 -50.54 19.87 14.70
C TRP A 11 -50.67 20.23 13.22
N VAL A 12 -50.10 21.37 12.83
CA VAL A 12 -49.92 21.76 11.43
C VAL A 12 -48.67 21.05 10.89
N VAL A 13 -48.85 20.07 10.01
CA VAL A 13 -47.75 19.41 9.30
C VAL A 13 -47.32 20.32 8.15
N ALA A 14 -46.27 21.10 8.36
CA ALA A 14 -45.59 21.83 7.30
C ALA A 14 -44.79 20.83 6.45
N ALA A 15 -45.11 20.76 5.15
CA ALA A 15 -44.33 20.00 4.18
C ALA A 15 -42.92 20.64 4.06
N VAL A 16 -41.94 20.03 4.70
CA VAL A 16 -40.52 20.38 4.53
C VAL A 16 -40.07 19.83 3.19
N SER A 17 -40.00 20.69 2.19
CA SER A 17 -39.33 20.40 0.92
C SER A 17 -37.85 20.13 1.21
N THR A 18 -37.45 18.86 1.25
CA THR A 18 -36.04 18.46 1.30
C THR A 18 -35.38 18.85 -0.03
N PRO A 19 -34.41 19.79 -0.05
CA PRO A 19 -33.68 20.09 -1.26
C PRO A 19 -32.95 18.84 -1.75
N ALA A 20 -33.09 18.55 -3.04
CA ALA A 20 -32.59 17.36 -3.70
C ALA A 20 -31.06 17.23 -3.63
N GLN A 21 -30.62 15.98 -3.62
CA GLN A 21 -29.28 15.45 -3.37
C GLN A 21 -28.24 15.78 -4.46
N ASP A 22 -27.92 17.05 -4.68
CA ASP A 22 -26.77 17.48 -5.51
C ASP A 22 -25.51 17.80 -4.68
N GLY A 23 -25.58 17.61 -3.35
CA GLY A 23 -24.48 17.87 -2.42
C GLY A 23 -23.30 16.90 -2.53
N ASP A 24 -23.57 15.63 -2.87
CA ASP A 24 -22.57 14.55 -2.80
C ASP A 24 -21.40 14.75 -3.77
N LYS A 25 -21.66 15.35 -4.94
CA LYS A 25 -20.60 15.62 -5.94
C LYS A 25 -19.70 16.81 -5.57
N ARG A 26 -20.18 17.75 -4.75
CA ARG A 26 -19.38 18.91 -4.31
C ARG A 26 -18.36 18.47 -3.26
N TYR A 27 -18.79 17.71 -2.26
CA TYR A 27 -17.90 17.21 -1.21
C TYR A 27 -16.80 16.27 -1.72
N ALA A 28 -17.09 15.46 -2.75
CA ALA A 28 -16.08 14.61 -3.38
C ALA A 28 -14.92 15.42 -3.98
N LYS A 29 -15.21 16.55 -4.64
CA LYS A 29 -14.17 17.44 -5.19
C LYS A 29 -13.37 18.14 -4.10
N ASP A 30 -14.06 18.64 -3.06
CA ASP A 30 -13.41 19.30 -1.94
C ASP A 30 -12.50 18.34 -1.16
N LEU A 31 -12.92 17.08 -0.99
CA LEU A 31 -12.11 16.04 -0.36
C LEU A 31 -10.83 15.72 -1.16
N GLU A 32 -10.95 15.56 -2.49
CA GLU A 32 -9.77 15.32 -3.34
C GLU A 32 -8.81 16.52 -3.34
N LYS A 33 -9.35 17.74 -3.32
CA LYS A 33 -8.55 18.96 -3.17
C LYS A 33 -7.80 18.98 -1.82
N LEU A 34 -8.50 18.70 -0.72
CA LEU A 34 -7.90 18.66 0.63
C LEU A 34 -6.79 17.61 0.73
N LYS A 35 -7.00 16.43 0.13
CA LYS A 35 -5.96 15.38 0.05
C LYS A 35 -4.74 15.84 -0.74
N ALA A 36 -4.94 16.59 -1.83
CA ALA A 36 -3.84 17.12 -2.63
C ALA A 36 -3.05 18.18 -1.86
N GLU A 37 -3.74 19.13 -1.21
CA GLU A 37 -3.11 20.16 -0.34
C GLU A 37 -2.31 19.51 0.79
N TYR A 38 -2.91 18.54 1.51
CA TYR A 38 -2.23 17.79 2.56
C TYR A 38 -0.95 17.10 2.06
N ARG A 39 -0.96 16.50 0.87
CA ARG A 39 0.24 15.86 0.30
C ARG A 39 1.35 16.87 0.01
N VAL A 40 1.01 18.05 -0.49
CA VAL A 40 1.98 19.13 -0.76
C VAL A 40 2.58 19.62 0.55
N GLU A 41 1.74 19.94 1.54
CA GLU A 41 2.21 20.43 2.84
C GLU A 41 3.11 19.42 3.56
N VAL A 42 2.75 18.12 3.53
CA VAL A 42 3.58 17.05 4.10
C VAL A 42 4.92 16.96 3.36
N GLU A 43 4.93 17.04 2.03
CA GLU A 43 6.16 16.99 1.25
C GLU A 43 7.08 18.19 1.54
N GLU A 44 6.51 19.40 1.61
CA GLU A 44 7.23 20.63 1.97
C GLU A 44 7.80 20.58 3.40
N ALA A 45 7.01 20.08 4.36
CA ALA A 45 7.46 19.91 5.73
C ALA A 45 8.60 18.87 5.86
N LEU A 46 8.58 17.83 5.02
CA LEU A 46 9.60 16.78 5.01
C LEU A 46 10.86 17.15 4.23
N ASP A 47 10.80 18.06 3.25
CA ASP A 47 11.96 18.49 2.44
C ASP A 47 13.21 18.88 3.28
N PRO A 48 13.13 19.74 4.31
CA PRO A 48 14.31 20.05 5.12
C PRO A 48 14.88 18.84 5.87
N VAL A 49 14.02 17.89 6.25
CA VAL A 49 14.45 16.63 6.89
C VAL A 49 15.18 15.75 5.87
N LYS A 50 14.60 15.58 4.67
CA LYS A 50 15.20 14.81 3.56
C LYS A 50 16.57 15.38 3.16
N LYS A 51 16.69 16.71 3.09
CA LYS A 51 17.96 17.41 2.80
C LYS A 51 19.03 17.14 3.86
N ARG A 52 18.70 17.27 5.15
CA ARG A 52 19.63 16.96 6.25
C ARG A 52 20.05 15.50 6.25
N TYR A 53 19.11 14.59 6.04
CA TYR A 53 19.40 13.16 5.97
C TYR A 53 20.36 12.82 4.82
N LYS A 54 20.09 13.34 3.61
CA LYS A 54 20.98 13.19 2.45
C LYS A 54 22.39 13.72 2.75
N HIS A 55 22.50 14.93 3.31
CA HIS A 55 23.79 15.53 3.68
C HIS A 55 24.57 14.68 4.69
N ASN A 56 23.88 14.12 5.69
CA ASN A 56 24.49 13.24 6.68
C ASN A 56 25.00 11.94 6.04
N LEU A 57 24.25 11.35 5.11
CA LEU A 57 24.70 10.17 4.36
C LEU A 57 25.92 10.48 3.49
N GLU A 58 25.93 11.62 2.78
CA GLU A 58 27.11 12.03 2.00
C GLU A 58 28.35 12.22 2.88
N THR A 59 28.18 12.78 4.08
CA THR A 59 29.25 12.94 5.06
C THR A 59 29.74 11.58 5.58
N LEU A 60 28.83 10.67 5.90
CA LEU A 60 29.16 9.32 6.35
C LEU A 60 29.87 8.51 5.26
N LEU A 61 29.48 8.68 3.99
CA LEU A 61 30.14 8.05 2.86
C LEU A 61 31.61 8.50 2.72
N LYS A 62 31.86 9.80 2.84
CA LYS A 62 33.22 10.35 2.77
C LYS A 62 34.09 9.79 3.89
N ARG A 63 33.58 9.78 5.13
CA ARG A 63 34.29 9.24 6.30
C ARG A 63 34.59 7.75 6.16
N SER A 64 33.57 6.92 5.89
CA SER A 64 33.76 5.47 5.69
C SER A 64 34.73 5.12 4.56
N THR A 65 34.74 5.91 3.47
CA THR A 65 35.73 5.73 2.38
C THR A 65 37.14 6.08 2.84
N PHE A 66 37.32 7.15 3.62
CA PHE A 66 38.61 7.56 4.17
C PHE A 66 39.14 6.53 5.19
N ASP A 67 38.26 6.00 6.04
CA ASP A 67 38.57 4.99 7.05
C ASP A 67 38.72 3.57 6.48
N ASN A 68 38.59 3.41 5.16
CA ASN A 68 38.60 2.13 4.43
C ASN A 68 37.54 1.11 4.92
N ASP A 69 36.43 1.60 5.47
CA ASP A 69 35.25 0.81 5.81
C ASP A 69 34.35 0.64 4.56
N LEU A 70 34.75 -0.31 3.72
CA LEU A 70 34.10 -0.57 2.44
C LEU A 70 32.65 -1.07 2.59
N ASP A 71 32.34 -1.86 3.63
CA ASP A 71 30.99 -2.39 3.85
C ASP A 71 30.00 -1.25 4.16
N THR A 72 30.38 -0.35 5.06
CA THR A 72 29.57 0.85 5.37
C THR A 72 29.43 1.75 4.13
N ALA A 73 30.51 2.00 3.39
CA ALA A 73 30.47 2.83 2.20
C ALA A 73 29.49 2.29 1.13
N VAL A 74 29.44 0.96 0.94
CA VAL A 74 28.50 0.30 0.01
C VAL A 74 27.05 0.51 0.47
N LYS A 75 26.75 0.28 1.75
CA LYS A 75 25.40 0.46 2.32
C LYS A 75 24.92 1.91 2.19
N VAL A 76 25.78 2.88 2.49
CA VAL A 76 25.44 4.31 2.36
C VAL A 76 25.21 4.70 0.90
N ARG A 77 26.00 4.18 -0.04
CA ARG A 77 25.76 4.40 -1.49
C ARG A 77 24.42 3.85 -1.95
N GLN A 78 24.02 2.66 -1.46
CA GLN A 78 22.71 2.09 -1.76
C GLN A 78 21.59 2.99 -1.25
N GLU A 79 21.70 3.49 -0.03
CA GLU A 79 20.70 4.39 0.55
C GLU A 79 20.60 5.73 -0.20
N LEU A 80 21.73 6.33 -0.59
CA LEU A 80 21.74 7.52 -1.44
C LEU A 80 21.10 7.27 -2.83
N LYS A 81 21.29 6.07 -3.39
CA LYS A 81 20.62 5.68 -4.64
C LYS A 81 19.10 5.57 -4.45
N ARG A 82 18.62 5.04 -3.30
CA ARG A 82 17.19 5.00 -2.96
C ARG A 82 16.61 6.40 -2.81
N LEU A 83 17.31 7.30 -2.10
CA LEU A 83 16.91 8.70 -1.98
C LEU A 83 16.74 9.38 -3.33
N ARG A 84 17.67 9.15 -4.27
CA ARG A 84 17.60 9.70 -5.62
C ARG A 84 16.39 9.18 -6.41
N ASN A 85 15.96 7.95 -6.14
CA ASN A 85 14.80 7.35 -6.80
C ASN A 85 13.47 7.72 -6.14
N GLY A 86 13.47 8.52 -5.06
CA GLY A 86 12.25 8.91 -4.33
C GLY A 86 11.85 7.96 -3.20
N ASN A 87 12.59 6.86 -2.97
CA ASN A 87 12.25 5.84 -1.96
C ASN A 87 12.97 6.10 -0.63
N ALA A 88 13.02 7.36 -0.23
CA ALA A 88 13.71 7.83 0.97
C ALA A 88 13.15 7.15 2.23
N GLY A 89 13.97 6.40 2.97
CA GLY A 89 13.59 5.85 4.28
C GLY A 89 12.59 4.69 4.26
N GLN A 90 12.23 4.17 3.08
CA GLN A 90 11.56 2.87 3.02
C GLN A 90 12.61 1.77 3.20
N PRO A 91 12.50 0.93 4.25
CA PRO A 91 13.38 -0.23 4.37
C PRO A 91 13.26 -1.04 3.09
N GLU A 92 14.39 -1.56 2.59
CA GLU A 92 14.40 -2.45 1.43
C GLU A 92 13.43 -3.58 1.72
N SER A 93 12.22 -3.49 1.18
CA SER A 93 11.22 -4.51 1.47
C SER A 93 11.79 -5.78 0.86
N PRO A 94 12.06 -6.83 1.65
CA PRO A 94 12.62 -8.09 1.14
C PRO A 94 11.75 -8.72 0.04
N PHE A 95 10.51 -8.23 -0.08
CA PHE A 95 9.53 -8.58 -1.08
C PHE A 95 9.63 -7.78 -2.38
N VAL A 96 10.46 -6.73 -2.49
CA VAL A 96 10.71 -6.05 -3.77
C VAL A 96 11.36 -7.03 -4.74
N GLY A 97 10.80 -7.10 -5.94
CA GLY A 97 11.24 -7.99 -7.01
C GLY A 97 10.11 -8.77 -7.66
N GLN A 98 10.50 -9.74 -8.48
CA GLN A 98 9.58 -10.62 -9.19
C GLN A 98 9.46 -11.95 -8.44
N TRP A 99 8.23 -12.40 -8.22
CA TRP A 99 7.90 -13.63 -7.51
C TRP A 99 7.04 -14.50 -8.40
N GLU A 100 7.34 -15.78 -8.52
CA GLU A 100 6.60 -16.71 -9.37
C GLU A 100 6.09 -17.92 -8.57
N TYR A 101 4.90 -18.38 -8.92
CA TYR A 101 4.31 -19.63 -8.42
C TYR A 101 3.43 -20.30 -9.47
N LYS A 102 3.21 -21.60 -9.32
CA LYS A 102 2.34 -22.38 -10.20
C LYS A 102 1.13 -22.90 -9.43
N GLN A 103 -0.06 -22.77 -10.01
CA GLN A 103 -1.29 -23.26 -9.42
C GLN A 103 -2.26 -23.70 -10.51
N SER A 104 -2.78 -24.93 -10.38
CA SER A 104 -3.80 -25.49 -11.29
C SER A 104 -3.44 -25.35 -12.77
N GLY A 105 -2.19 -25.66 -13.13
CA GLY A 105 -1.68 -25.56 -14.50
C GLY A 105 -1.36 -24.13 -14.98
N ASN A 106 -1.66 -23.10 -14.19
CA ASN A 106 -1.30 -21.72 -14.50
C ASN A 106 0.00 -21.32 -13.81
N THR A 107 0.77 -20.45 -14.46
CA THR A 107 1.93 -19.77 -13.86
C THR A 107 1.54 -18.34 -13.54
N TYR A 108 1.75 -17.93 -12.29
CA TYR A 108 1.47 -16.60 -11.79
C TYR A 108 2.77 -15.92 -11.42
N ARG A 109 2.91 -14.65 -11.79
CA ARG A 109 4.06 -13.82 -11.43
C ARG A 109 3.59 -12.52 -10.81
N ARG A 110 4.21 -12.12 -9.71
CA ARG A 110 3.97 -10.84 -9.03
C ARG A 110 5.22 -9.99 -9.12
N ILE A 111 5.09 -8.74 -9.55
CA ILE A 111 6.19 -7.79 -9.60
C ILE A 111 5.91 -6.73 -8.54
N VAL A 112 6.60 -6.83 -7.42
CA VAL A 112 6.52 -5.85 -6.34
C VAL A 112 7.60 -4.80 -6.60
N ARG A 113 7.16 -3.58 -6.88
CA ARG A 113 8.06 -2.45 -7.12
C ARG A 113 8.50 -1.83 -5.79
N ASP A 114 9.50 -0.97 -5.88
CA ASP A 114 10.06 -0.24 -4.75
C ASP A 114 9.07 0.77 -4.14
N ASP A 115 8.19 1.35 -4.95
CA ASP A 115 7.08 2.21 -4.51
C ASP A 115 5.92 1.46 -3.83
N GLY A 116 6.00 0.14 -3.70
CA GLY A 116 4.97 -0.72 -3.13
C GLY A 116 3.84 -1.11 -4.10
N SER A 117 3.85 -0.61 -5.34
CA SER A 117 2.93 -1.05 -6.38
C SER A 117 3.23 -2.50 -6.80
N VAL A 118 2.18 -3.22 -7.21
CA VAL A 118 2.29 -4.63 -7.58
C VAL A 118 1.63 -4.88 -8.93
N GLU A 119 2.37 -5.50 -9.84
CA GLU A 119 1.80 -6.09 -11.06
C GLU A 119 1.54 -7.58 -10.86
N LEU A 120 0.49 -8.09 -11.51
CA LEU A 120 0.20 -9.52 -11.57
C LEU A 120 0.23 -9.96 -13.03
N TRP A 121 0.89 -11.08 -13.28
CA TRP A 121 0.96 -11.72 -14.57
C TRP A 121 0.43 -13.15 -14.44
N LYS A 122 -0.36 -13.58 -15.42
CA LYS A 122 -0.87 -14.95 -15.53
C LYS A 122 -0.50 -15.51 -16.89
N ASN A 123 0.24 -16.62 -16.91
CA ASN A 123 0.69 -17.30 -18.13
C ASN A 123 1.37 -16.34 -19.13
N GLY A 124 2.22 -15.44 -18.62
CA GLY A 124 2.95 -14.49 -19.46
C GLY A 124 2.17 -13.30 -19.97
N LYS A 125 0.93 -13.12 -19.54
CA LYS A 125 0.13 -11.94 -19.86
C LYS A 125 -0.08 -11.16 -18.58
N GLU A 126 0.11 -9.85 -18.66
CA GLU A 126 -0.30 -8.95 -17.61
C GLU A 126 -1.79 -9.16 -17.35
N TRP A 127 -2.11 -9.44 -16.08
CA TRP A 127 -3.47 -9.70 -15.68
C TRP A 127 -4.15 -8.34 -15.54
N MET A 128 -4.95 -7.99 -16.54
CA MET A 128 -5.74 -6.75 -16.50
C MET A 128 -6.94 -6.93 -15.57
N LYS A 129 -7.14 -5.93 -14.72
CA LYS A 129 -8.28 -5.80 -13.83
C LYS A 129 -9.58 -5.81 -14.65
N ASN A 130 -10.27 -6.95 -14.67
CA ASN A 130 -11.62 -7.02 -15.22
C ASN A 130 -12.61 -6.68 -14.11
N GLU A 131 -13.54 -5.75 -14.34
CA GLU A 131 -14.55 -5.31 -13.33
C GLU A 131 -15.39 -6.44 -12.73
N ARG A 132 -15.41 -7.63 -13.37
CA ARG A 132 -16.14 -8.81 -12.89
C ARG A 132 -15.31 -9.72 -11.99
N ASP A 133 -14.00 -9.58 -11.96
CA ASP A 133 -13.09 -10.45 -11.20
C ASP A 133 -12.88 -9.87 -9.79
N LEU A 134 -13.97 -9.88 -9.02
CA LEU A 134 -14.08 -9.29 -7.67
C LEU A 134 -13.12 -9.89 -6.64
N TRP A 135 -12.45 -11.00 -6.96
CA TRP A 135 -11.54 -11.69 -6.06
C TRP A 135 -10.15 -11.05 -6.02
N TRP A 136 -9.82 -10.19 -7.00
CA TRP A 136 -8.50 -9.56 -7.12
C TRP A 136 -8.53 -8.04 -7.24
N ASP A 137 -9.70 -7.42 -7.09
CA ASP A 137 -9.80 -5.98 -6.92
C ASP A 137 -9.03 -5.54 -5.67
N GLY A 138 -8.12 -4.57 -5.82
CA GLY A 138 -7.67 -3.74 -4.70
C GLY A 138 -6.78 -4.43 -3.66
N PHE A 139 -5.90 -5.34 -4.08
CA PHE A 139 -4.92 -5.88 -3.14
C PHE A 139 -3.96 -4.82 -2.63
N THR A 140 -4.18 -4.34 -1.40
CA THR A 140 -3.28 -3.40 -0.73
C THR A 140 -2.27 -4.18 0.07
N TRP A 141 -0.99 -3.96 -0.22
CA TRP A 141 0.12 -4.62 0.46
C TRP A 141 0.57 -3.75 1.62
N ILE A 142 0.41 -4.26 2.83
CA ILE A 142 0.81 -3.57 4.04
C ILE A 142 1.98 -4.35 4.65
N PRO A 143 3.17 -3.72 4.76
CA PRO A 143 4.26 -4.28 5.55
C PRO A 143 3.76 -4.50 6.98
N ALA A 144 3.75 -5.74 7.44
CA ALA A 144 3.26 -6.10 8.78
C ALA A 144 4.38 -6.18 9.83
N GLY A 145 5.61 -5.82 9.44
CA GLY A 145 6.81 -6.04 10.25
C GLY A 145 7.33 -7.49 10.14
N ASP A 146 8.47 -7.78 10.77
CA ASP A 146 9.02 -9.14 10.95
C ASP A 146 9.16 -9.99 9.68
N GLY A 147 9.42 -9.36 8.53
CA GLY A 147 9.52 -10.07 7.26
C GLY A 147 8.17 -10.65 6.79
N LYS A 148 7.07 -9.96 7.11
CA LYS A 148 5.72 -10.29 6.67
C LYS A 148 5.09 -9.16 5.85
N ILE A 149 4.25 -9.54 4.89
CA ILE A 149 3.32 -8.63 4.23
C ILE A 149 1.91 -9.16 4.38
N GLU A 150 1.01 -8.28 4.82
CA GLU A 150 -0.43 -8.50 4.75
C GLU A 150 -0.95 -7.96 3.42
N ILE A 151 -1.80 -8.74 2.77
CA ILE A 151 -2.48 -8.34 1.56
C ILE A 151 -3.97 -8.22 1.87
N LEU A 152 -4.50 -7.01 1.74
CA LEU A 152 -5.92 -6.70 1.97
C LEU A 152 -6.71 -6.89 0.70
N ASN A 153 -7.90 -7.50 0.71
CA ASN A 153 -8.80 -7.56 -0.45
C ASN A 153 -9.32 -6.17 -0.87
N GLY A 154 -10.13 -6.10 -1.92
CA GLY A 154 -10.72 -4.84 -2.43
C GLY A 154 -11.68 -4.13 -1.47
N LYS A 155 -12.03 -4.76 -0.35
CA LYS A 155 -12.79 -4.15 0.75
C LYS A 155 -11.89 -3.64 1.89
N GLY A 156 -10.56 -3.80 1.76
CA GLY A 156 -9.59 -3.46 2.81
C GLY A 156 -9.47 -4.51 3.91
N GLU A 157 -10.02 -5.71 3.73
CA GLU A 157 -9.96 -6.77 4.74
C GLU A 157 -8.75 -7.68 4.52
N LYS A 158 -8.08 -8.11 5.60
CA LYS A 158 -6.92 -9.00 5.51
C LYS A 158 -7.28 -10.32 4.81
N TYR A 159 -6.58 -10.62 3.72
CA TYR A 159 -6.84 -11.81 2.90
C TYR A 159 -5.66 -12.77 2.89
N LEU A 160 -4.45 -12.27 2.59
CA LEU A 160 -3.23 -13.09 2.53
C LEU A 160 -2.19 -12.58 3.51
N LEU A 161 -1.41 -13.50 4.04
CA LEU A 161 -0.17 -13.23 4.75
C LEU A 161 0.99 -13.86 3.98
N TRP A 162 1.93 -13.02 3.57
CA TRP A 162 3.20 -13.43 3.00
C TRP A 162 4.24 -13.40 4.11
N THR A 163 5.01 -14.48 4.27
CA THR A 163 6.08 -14.59 5.26
C THR A 163 7.35 -15.04 4.55
N LEU A 164 8.46 -14.36 4.78
CA LEU A 164 9.74 -14.82 4.26
C LEU A 164 10.14 -16.12 4.93
N SER A 165 10.47 -17.10 4.10
CA SER A 165 11.01 -18.38 4.52
C SER A 165 12.48 -18.56 4.12
N GLY A 166 13.00 -17.63 3.32
CA GLY A 166 14.40 -17.55 2.91
C GLY A 166 14.64 -16.30 2.04
N LYS A 167 15.88 -16.13 1.56
CA LYS A 167 16.27 -14.98 0.70
C LYS A 167 15.44 -14.91 -0.60
N ASP A 168 15.09 -16.08 -1.13
CA ASP A 168 14.41 -16.24 -2.43
C ASP A 168 13.12 -17.07 -2.33
N GLU A 169 12.58 -17.27 -1.13
CA GLU A 169 11.33 -18.03 -0.90
C GLU A 169 10.40 -17.30 0.08
N VAL A 170 9.15 -17.13 -0.33
CA VAL A 170 8.07 -16.57 0.49
C VAL A 170 6.95 -17.60 0.60
N THR A 171 6.45 -17.81 1.80
CA THR A 171 5.23 -18.59 2.04
C THR A 171 4.04 -17.63 2.09
N GLN A 172 3.05 -17.87 1.25
CA GLN A 172 1.74 -17.23 1.27
C GLN A 172 0.75 -18.13 2.01
N ARG A 173 -0.05 -17.54 2.91
CA ARG A 173 -1.16 -18.20 3.61
C ARG A 173 -2.42 -17.35 3.50
N GLU A 174 -3.57 -17.97 3.25
CA GLU A 174 -4.87 -17.31 3.41
C GLU A 174 -5.24 -17.19 4.89
N ILE A 175 -5.59 -15.98 5.33
CA ILE A 175 -5.84 -15.70 6.76
C ILE A 175 -7.14 -16.37 7.24
N ASN A 176 -8.13 -16.49 6.36
CA ASN A 176 -9.46 -17.02 6.70
C ASN A 176 -9.70 -18.47 6.23
N ARG A 177 -8.66 -19.16 5.74
CA ARG A 177 -8.79 -20.51 5.19
C ARG A 177 -7.71 -21.43 5.76
N THR A 178 -8.14 -22.44 6.50
CA THR A 178 -7.27 -23.47 7.06
C THR A 178 -6.89 -24.46 5.95
N GLY A 179 -5.65 -24.41 5.46
CA GLY A 179 -5.08 -25.52 4.69
C GLY A 179 -4.04 -25.14 3.64
N ASP A 180 -4.23 -24.02 2.96
CA ASP A 180 -3.42 -23.73 1.77
C ASP A 180 -2.25 -22.78 2.10
N VAL A 181 -1.04 -23.34 2.12
CA VAL A 181 0.22 -22.58 2.16
C VAL A 181 0.90 -22.70 0.81
N TRP A 182 1.04 -21.59 0.10
CA TRP A 182 1.67 -21.56 -1.20
C TRP A 182 3.11 -21.09 -1.05
N LYS A 183 4.04 -21.76 -1.74
CA LYS A 183 5.45 -21.37 -1.76
C LYS A 183 5.72 -20.62 -3.05
N LEU A 184 6.10 -19.36 -2.90
CA LEU A 184 6.54 -18.52 -3.99
C LEU A 184 8.07 -18.46 -4.01
N LYS A 185 8.63 -18.49 -5.20
CA LYS A 185 10.08 -18.35 -5.39
C LYS A 185 10.38 -17.05 -6.12
N ARG A 186 11.52 -16.44 -5.80
CA ARG A 186 12.01 -15.28 -6.57
C ARG A 186 12.18 -15.73 -8.03
N ALA A 187 11.62 -14.99 -8.97
CA ALA A 187 11.67 -15.34 -10.38
C ALA A 187 13.12 -15.25 -10.87
N SER A 188 13.63 -16.34 -11.43
CA SER A 188 15.04 -16.45 -11.87
C SER A 188 15.28 -15.85 -13.27
N SER A 189 14.24 -15.39 -13.97
CA SER A 189 14.36 -14.85 -15.32
C SER A 189 13.32 -13.77 -15.64
N ALA A 190 13.76 -12.77 -16.41
CA ALA A 190 12.86 -11.92 -17.19
C ALA A 190 12.17 -12.81 -18.25
N TRP A 191 10.84 -12.70 -18.38
CA TRP A 191 10.20 -13.24 -19.58
C TRP A 191 10.73 -12.43 -20.76
N LYS A 192 11.16 -13.13 -21.81
CA LYS A 192 11.48 -12.50 -23.10
C LYS A 192 10.20 -12.18 -23.84
#